data_AF-A0A6B3VZ10-F1
#
_entry.id   AF-A0A6B3VZ10-F1
#
_cell.length_a   1.000
_cell.length_b   1.000
_cell.length_c   1.000
_cell.angle_alpha   90.00
_cell.angle_beta   90.00
_cell.angle_gamma   90.00
#
_symmetry.space_group_name_H-M   'P 1'
#
loop_
_entity.id
_entity.type
_entity.pdbx_description
1 polymer ?
#
loop_
_entity_poly.entity_id
_entity_poly.type
_entity_poly.pdbx_seq_one_letter_code
_entity_poly.pdbx_strand_id
1 'polypeptide(L)'
;MSGGVGEGSKKVSEYNVSGKFADNILESDYQNYVKREIKEGKTPRDRLDWKEARNFWNSDSPIARGNRFNQKAVREGRYPYSEIHLRNGKRLDSFDPFSGEIISRKATGLDNITDETYRRYLSEFESKYSKGTVIRSDKYSELDGTPLEGKYILEIPASNQILKNIDYFRKIAKEYDVELRLFEE
;
A
#
# COMPACT_ATOMS: atom_id res chain seq x y z
N MET A 1 0.39 -52.43 23.52
CA MET A 1 0.38 -51.51 24.68
C MET A 1 0.46 -50.11 24.13
N SER A 2 -0.69 -49.43 24.21
CA SER A 2 -0.90 -48.06 23.74
C SER A 2 -0.36 -47.07 24.76
N GLY A 3 0.11 -45.91 24.30
CA GLY A 3 0.48 -44.80 25.17
C GLY A 3 1.11 -43.64 24.41
N GLY A 4 0.42 -43.13 23.39
CA GLY A 4 0.81 -41.89 22.71
C GLY A 4 0.51 -40.68 23.58
N VAL A 5 1.53 -39.88 23.85
CA VAL A 5 1.43 -38.50 24.32
C VAL A 5 1.24 -37.61 23.10
N GLY A 6 0.16 -36.84 23.07
CA GLY A 6 -0.09 -35.83 22.04
C GLY A 6 -0.73 -34.62 22.70
N GLU A 7 0.06 -33.57 22.88
CA GLU A 7 -0.30 -32.28 23.45
C GLU A 7 -1.51 -31.66 22.72
N GLY A 8 -2.60 -31.47 23.46
CA GLY A 8 -3.72 -30.66 23.02
C GLY A 8 -3.38 -29.18 23.17
N SER A 9 -3.05 -28.51 22.07
CA SER A 9 -3.01 -27.05 21.99
C SER A 9 -4.35 -26.47 22.42
N LYS A 10 -4.43 -25.87 23.61
CA LYS A 10 -5.63 -25.16 24.08
C LYS A 10 -5.95 -24.03 23.11
N LYS A 11 -7.04 -24.17 22.32
CA LYS A 11 -7.68 -23.03 21.64
C LYS A 11 -8.13 -22.05 22.72
N VAL A 12 -7.44 -20.92 22.84
CA VAL A 12 -7.93 -19.78 23.65
C VAL A 12 -9.24 -19.32 23.04
N SER A 13 -10.31 -19.24 23.83
CA SER A 13 -11.61 -18.79 23.34
C SER A 13 -11.51 -17.33 22.87
N GLU A 14 -11.97 -17.05 21.65
CA GLU A 14 -11.93 -15.68 21.11
C GLU A 14 -12.79 -14.68 21.89
N TYR A 15 -13.76 -15.22 22.64
CA TYR A 15 -14.69 -14.48 23.47
C TYR A 15 -14.49 -14.83 24.94
N ASN A 16 -14.78 -13.87 25.81
CA ASN A 16 -14.96 -14.12 27.23
C ASN A 16 -16.40 -14.62 27.52
N VAL A 17 -16.65 -15.03 28.76
CA VAL A 17 -17.96 -15.55 29.23
C VAL A 17 -19.11 -14.55 29.07
N SER A 18 -18.83 -13.28 28.80
CA SER A 18 -19.82 -12.22 28.57
C SER A 18 -20.04 -11.90 27.09
N GLY A 19 -19.46 -12.67 26.16
CA GLY A 19 -19.60 -12.46 24.72
C GLY A 19 -18.79 -11.28 24.16
N LYS A 20 -17.85 -10.73 24.93
CA LYS A 20 -16.88 -9.71 24.47
C LYS A 20 -15.62 -10.37 23.94
N PHE A 21 -14.81 -9.65 23.16
CA PHE A 21 -13.49 -10.16 22.80
C PHE A 21 -12.65 -10.43 24.05
N ALA A 22 -11.93 -11.55 24.07
CA ALA A 22 -11.00 -11.87 25.15
C ALA A 22 -9.76 -10.96 25.16
N ASP A 23 -9.42 -10.38 24.00
CA ASP A 23 -8.39 -9.35 23.85
C ASP A 23 -8.96 -7.96 24.22
N ASN A 24 -8.42 -7.36 25.28
CA ASN A 24 -8.87 -6.07 25.81
C ASN A 24 -8.63 -4.90 24.83
N ILE A 25 -7.60 -4.96 24.00
CA ILE A 25 -7.33 -3.93 22.97
C ILE A 25 -8.38 -4.06 21.87
N LEU A 26 -8.63 -5.29 21.40
CA LEU A 26 -9.63 -5.56 20.38
C LEU A 26 -11.04 -5.17 20.83
N GLU A 27 -11.39 -5.42 22.10
CA GLU A 27 -12.66 -4.98 22.67
C GLU A 27 -12.76 -3.46 22.76
N SER A 28 -11.69 -2.78 23.19
CA SER A 28 -11.65 -1.31 23.25
C SER A 28 -11.86 -0.68 21.87
N ASP A 29 -11.18 -1.20 20.85
CA ASP A 29 -11.35 -0.76 19.46
C ASP A 29 -12.78 -0.94 18.96
N TYR A 30 -13.43 -2.08 19.28
CA TYR A 30 -14.83 -2.32 18.91
C TYR A 30 -15.77 -1.32 19.57
N GLN A 31 -15.59 -1.06 20.88
CA GLN A 31 -16.42 -0.09 21.60
C GLN A 31 -16.26 1.33 21.05
N ASN A 32 -15.04 1.72 20.65
CA ASN A 32 -14.81 3.03 20.01
C ASN A 32 -15.47 3.12 18.63
N TYR A 33 -15.44 2.03 17.84
CA TYR A 33 -16.17 1.93 16.58
C TYR A 33 -17.69 2.09 16.78
N VAL A 34 -18.28 1.33 17.71
CA VAL A 34 -19.72 1.38 18.01
C VAL A 34 -20.16 2.79 18.41
N LYS A 35 -19.39 3.46 19.29
CA LYS A 35 -19.66 4.85 19.69
C LYS A 35 -19.70 5.80 18.50
N ARG A 36 -18.79 5.64 17.54
CA ARG A 36 -18.73 6.48 16.33
C ARG A 36 -19.95 6.24 15.43
N GLU A 37 -20.28 4.99 15.13
CA GLU A 37 -21.43 4.68 14.27
C GLU A 37 -22.74 5.19 14.85
N ILE A 38 -22.96 5.00 16.15
CA ILE A 38 -24.16 5.52 16.85
C ILE A 38 -24.20 7.05 16.77
N LYS A 39 -23.07 7.72 16.98
CA LYS A 39 -22.96 9.18 16.85
C LYS A 39 -23.30 9.66 15.44
N GLU A 40 -22.99 8.87 14.42
CA GLU A 40 -23.31 9.13 13.01
C GLU A 40 -24.72 8.69 12.61
N GLY A 41 -25.54 8.17 13.55
CA GLY A 41 -26.89 7.68 13.29
C GLY A 41 -26.93 6.37 12.49
N LYS A 42 -25.83 5.62 12.46
CA LYS A 42 -25.70 4.34 11.76
C LYS A 42 -25.87 3.16 12.71
N THR A 43 -26.31 2.04 12.16
CA THR A 43 -26.33 0.76 12.87
C THR A 43 -24.93 0.15 12.87
N PRO A 44 -24.28 -0.06 14.03
CA PRO A 44 -22.98 -0.71 14.08
C PRO A 44 -23.06 -2.15 13.56
N ARG A 45 -21.99 -2.60 12.91
CA ARG A 45 -21.83 -4.00 12.50
C ARG A 45 -21.76 -4.92 13.71
N ASP A 46 -22.15 -6.18 13.51
CA ASP A 46 -21.87 -7.23 14.49
C ASP A 46 -20.36 -7.37 14.73
N ARG A 47 -19.99 -7.89 15.90
CA ARG A 47 -18.61 -8.07 16.35
C ARG A 47 -17.79 -8.89 15.36
N LEU A 48 -18.33 -10.00 14.85
CA LEU A 48 -17.59 -10.87 13.93
C LEU A 48 -17.35 -10.16 12.60
N ASP A 49 -18.42 -9.59 12.02
CA ASP A 49 -18.35 -8.82 10.76
C ASP A 49 -17.42 -7.60 10.88
N TRP A 50 -17.42 -6.93 12.03
CA TRP A 50 -16.51 -5.82 12.29
C TRP A 50 -15.06 -6.29 12.42
N LYS A 51 -14.81 -7.41 13.11
CA LYS A 51 -13.46 -7.96 13.28
C LYS A 51 -12.91 -8.44 11.94
N GLU A 52 -13.70 -9.13 11.13
CA GLU A 52 -13.33 -9.52 9.77
C GLU A 52 -13.04 -8.30 8.90
N ALA A 53 -13.91 -7.29 8.91
CA ALA A 53 -13.67 -6.04 8.20
C ALA A 53 -12.40 -5.34 8.70
N ARG A 54 -12.19 -5.22 10.02
CA ARG A 54 -10.99 -4.61 10.62
C ARG A 54 -9.73 -5.36 10.23
N ASN A 55 -9.76 -6.68 10.29
CA ASN A 55 -8.62 -7.52 9.92
C ASN A 55 -8.33 -7.38 8.43
N PHE A 56 -9.34 -7.39 7.57
CA PHE A 56 -9.20 -7.08 6.16
C PHE A 56 -8.59 -5.68 5.96
N TRP A 57 -9.07 -4.65 6.66
CA TRP A 57 -8.53 -3.30 6.52
C TRP A 57 -7.07 -3.17 6.97
N ASN A 58 -6.71 -3.84 8.06
CA ASN A 58 -5.36 -3.80 8.63
C ASN A 58 -4.36 -4.69 7.90
N SER A 59 -4.82 -5.83 7.39
CA SER A 59 -3.94 -6.86 6.80
C SER A 59 -4.03 -6.92 5.28
N ASP A 60 -5.19 -6.75 4.67
CA ASP A 60 -5.38 -7.12 3.26
C ASP A 60 -5.97 -6.01 2.38
N SER A 61 -6.26 -4.83 2.93
CA SER A 61 -6.77 -3.70 2.16
C SER A 61 -5.76 -3.22 1.11
N PRO A 62 -6.24 -2.57 0.04
CA PRO A 62 -5.35 -1.91 -0.93
C PRO A 62 -4.33 -0.97 -0.28
N ILE A 63 -4.73 -0.30 0.82
CA ILE A 63 -3.85 0.59 1.60
C ILE A 63 -2.78 -0.23 2.33
N ALA A 64 -3.16 -1.29 3.05
CA ALA A 64 -2.22 -2.14 3.78
C ALA A 64 -1.22 -2.82 2.83
N ARG A 65 -1.70 -3.36 1.70
CA ARG A 65 -0.85 -3.94 0.65
C ARG A 65 0.09 -2.90 0.05
N GLY A 66 -0.42 -1.71 -0.28
CA GLY A 66 0.37 -0.59 -0.78
C GLY A 66 1.47 -0.19 0.21
N ASN A 67 1.14 -0.06 1.50
CA ASN A 67 2.10 0.28 2.54
C ASN A 67 3.17 -0.80 2.70
N ARG A 68 2.83 -2.08 2.68
CA ARG A 68 3.80 -3.18 2.75
C ARG A 68 4.75 -3.19 1.55
N PHE A 69 4.21 -3.02 0.35
CA PHE A 69 4.98 -2.97 -0.88
C PHE A 69 5.94 -1.76 -0.88
N ASN A 70 5.46 -0.60 -0.42
CA ASN A 70 6.29 0.59 -0.25
C ASN A 70 7.41 0.36 0.78
N GLN A 71 7.08 -0.16 1.96
CA GLN A 71 8.04 -0.45 3.02
C GLN A 71 9.07 -1.51 2.61
N LYS A 72 8.70 -2.50 1.81
CA LYS A 72 9.63 -3.53 1.34
C LYS A 72 10.78 -2.91 0.57
N ALA A 73 10.52 -2.08 -0.45
CA ALA A 73 11.63 -1.50 -1.21
C ALA A 73 12.48 -0.51 -0.38
N VAL A 74 11.91 0.10 0.67
CA VAL A 74 12.69 0.88 1.64
C VAL A 74 13.61 -0.04 2.45
N ARG A 75 13.09 -1.15 3.00
CA ARG A 75 13.88 -2.12 3.77
C ARG A 75 15.01 -2.75 2.94
N GLU A 76 14.74 -2.99 1.66
CA GLU A 76 15.73 -3.55 0.73
C GLU A 76 16.71 -2.51 0.17
N GLY A 77 16.56 -1.24 0.53
CA GLY A 77 17.45 -0.16 0.07
C GLY A 77 17.45 0.00 -1.44
N ARG A 78 16.31 -0.27 -2.10
CA ARG A 78 16.21 -0.32 -3.57
C ARG A 78 16.54 1.02 -4.23
N TYR A 79 16.25 2.11 -3.54
CA TYR A 79 16.46 3.48 -4.00
C TYR A 79 17.13 4.31 -2.89
N PRO A 80 17.96 5.30 -3.24
CA PRO A 80 18.67 6.12 -2.25
C PRO A 80 17.71 6.99 -1.42
N TYR A 81 16.60 7.45 -2.02
CA TYR A 81 15.67 8.36 -1.39
C TYR A 81 14.25 7.81 -1.45
N SER A 82 13.54 7.82 -0.31
CA SER A 82 12.18 7.31 -0.20
C SER A 82 11.28 8.23 0.61
N GLU A 83 9.99 8.28 0.24
CA GLU A 83 8.97 9.13 0.86
C GLU A 83 9.31 10.64 0.78
N ILE A 84 9.54 11.11 -0.45
CA ILE A 84 9.98 12.49 -0.74
C ILE A 84 8.80 13.43 -0.81
N HIS A 85 8.81 14.49 -0.01
CA HIS A 85 7.76 15.51 -0.10
C HIS A 85 8.11 16.51 -1.20
N LEU A 86 7.07 17.00 -1.86
CA LEU A 86 7.16 17.95 -2.96
C LEU A 86 6.48 19.25 -2.57
N ARG A 87 6.92 20.36 -3.16
CA ARG A 87 6.38 21.70 -2.86
C ARG A 87 4.88 21.84 -3.15
N ASN A 88 4.33 21.01 -4.04
CA ASN A 88 2.90 20.96 -4.33
C ASN A 88 2.08 20.16 -3.28
N GLY A 89 2.70 19.76 -2.16
CA GLY A 89 2.08 19.00 -1.07
C GLY A 89 1.90 17.51 -1.37
N LYS A 90 2.43 17.01 -2.49
CA LYS A 90 2.43 15.56 -2.80
C LYS A 90 3.65 14.89 -2.20
N ARG A 91 3.57 13.56 -2.08
CA ARG A 91 4.65 12.71 -1.61
C ARG A 91 4.92 11.62 -2.65
N LEU A 92 6.17 11.54 -3.09
CA LEU A 92 6.66 10.55 -4.03
C LEU A 92 7.21 9.34 -3.27
N ASP A 93 7.01 8.13 -3.80
CA ASP A 93 7.38 6.90 -3.11
C ASP A 93 8.89 6.72 -3.05
N SER A 94 9.60 6.95 -4.17
CA SER A 94 11.07 6.95 -4.21
C SER A 94 11.61 7.82 -5.34
N PHE A 95 12.85 8.29 -5.15
CA PHE A 95 13.58 9.08 -6.13
C PHE A 95 15.03 8.59 -6.18
N ASP A 96 15.57 8.43 -7.38
CA ASP A 96 16.98 8.15 -7.60
C ASP A 96 17.57 9.20 -8.56
N PRO A 97 18.27 10.22 -8.02
CA PRO A 97 18.89 11.25 -8.86
C PRO A 97 20.10 10.75 -9.65
N PHE A 98 20.69 9.61 -9.27
CA PHE A 98 21.88 9.08 -9.96
C PHE A 98 21.51 8.38 -11.26
N SER A 99 20.42 7.59 -11.22
CA SER A 99 19.84 6.97 -12.41
C SER A 99 18.80 7.86 -13.11
N GLY A 100 18.40 8.96 -12.47
CA GLY A 100 17.40 9.90 -12.98
C GLY A 100 16.02 9.28 -13.01
N GLU A 101 15.55 8.72 -11.90
CA GLU A 101 14.29 7.95 -11.83
C GLU A 101 13.33 8.51 -10.79
N ILE A 102 12.08 8.72 -11.21
CA ILE A 102 10.96 9.17 -10.40
C ILE A 102 10.01 7.98 -10.24
N ILE A 103 9.93 7.40 -9.04
CA ILE A 103 9.28 6.12 -8.83
C ILE A 103 7.98 6.29 -8.03
N SER A 104 6.88 5.81 -8.62
CA SER A 104 5.57 5.65 -7.97
C SER A 104 5.18 4.17 -7.98
N ARG A 105 4.68 3.66 -6.87
CA ARG A 105 4.38 2.24 -6.66
C ARG A 105 2.89 1.98 -6.56
N LYS A 106 2.41 0.90 -7.16
CA LYS A 106 1.04 0.40 -6.99
C LYS A 106 1.06 -1.10 -6.70
N ALA A 107 0.64 -1.50 -5.50
CA ALA A 107 0.47 -2.91 -5.12
C ALA A 107 -0.82 -3.49 -5.73
N THR A 108 -0.82 -3.69 -7.05
CA THR A 108 -2.02 -4.06 -7.82
C THR A 108 -1.68 -5.05 -8.92
N GLY A 109 -2.52 -6.08 -9.07
CA GLY A 109 -2.55 -6.93 -10.26
C GLY A 109 -3.28 -6.22 -11.39
N LEU A 110 -2.66 -6.09 -12.55
CA LEU A 110 -3.20 -5.36 -13.70
C LEU A 110 -4.45 -6.04 -14.29
N ASP A 111 -4.59 -7.35 -14.10
CA ASP A 111 -5.78 -8.14 -14.41
C ASP A 111 -6.99 -7.82 -13.52
N ASN A 112 -6.75 -7.19 -12.38
CA ASN A 112 -7.78 -6.84 -11.40
C ASN A 112 -8.29 -5.40 -11.53
N ILE A 113 -7.86 -4.67 -12.55
CA ILE A 113 -8.24 -3.26 -12.78
C ILE A 113 -8.67 -3.02 -14.23
N THR A 114 -9.42 -1.93 -14.43
CA THR A 114 -9.78 -1.45 -15.75
C THR A 114 -8.66 -0.62 -16.37
N ASP A 115 -8.65 -0.51 -17.71
CA ASP A 115 -7.75 0.40 -18.43
C ASP A 115 -7.87 1.85 -17.94
N GLU A 116 -9.09 2.28 -17.61
CA GLU A 116 -9.33 3.62 -17.05
C GLU A 116 -8.59 3.80 -15.72
N THR A 117 -8.65 2.80 -14.83
CA THR A 117 -7.93 2.83 -13.55
C THR A 117 -6.42 2.84 -13.77
N TYR A 118 -5.92 2.05 -14.71
CA TYR A 118 -4.49 2.02 -15.04
C TYR A 118 -4.01 3.35 -15.63
N ARG A 119 -4.74 3.91 -16.60
CA ARG A 119 -4.48 5.23 -17.20
C ARG A 119 -4.54 6.36 -16.17
N ARG A 120 -5.42 6.25 -15.18
CA ARG A 120 -5.44 7.17 -14.04
C ARG A 120 -4.15 7.07 -13.24
N TYR A 121 -3.61 5.88 -12.98
CA TYR A 121 -2.30 5.76 -12.30
C TYR A 121 -1.18 6.40 -13.11
N LEU A 122 -1.20 6.25 -14.44
CA LEU A 122 -0.19 6.85 -15.31
C LEU A 122 -0.30 8.38 -15.36
N SER A 123 -1.51 8.95 -15.39
CA SER A 123 -1.69 10.40 -15.36
C SER A 123 -1.32 11.05 -14.02
N GLU A 124 -1.15 10.26 -12.94
CA GLU A 124 -0.63 10.76 -11.66
C GLU A 124 0.81 11.28 -11.78
N PHE A 125 1.62 10.78 -12.72
CA PHE A 125 2.98 11.27 -12.89
C PHE A 125 3.00 12.74 -13.31
N GLU A 126 2.29 13.10 -14.38
CA GLU A 126 2.21 14.49 -14.82
C GLU A 126 1.42 15.38 -13.85
N SER A 127 0.38 14.86 -13.19
CA SER A 127 -0.47 15.70 -12.33
C SER A 127 0.06 15.88 -10.90
N LYS A 128 0.78 14.89 -10.35
CA LYS A 128 1.26 14.91 -8.96
C LYS A 128 2.78 15.03 -8.86
N TYR A 129 3.50 14.48 -9.81
CA TYR A 129 4.96 14.32 -9.78
C TYR A 129 5.63 14.95 -11.01
N SER A 130 5.05 16.04 -11.53
CA SER A 130 5.54 16.67 -12.76
C SER A 130 7.01 17.00 -12.63
N LYS A 131 7.79 16.69 -13.67
CA LYS A 131 9.20 17.09 -13.78
C LYS A 131 9.32 18.62 -13.57
N GLY A 132 10.35 19.05 -12.84
CA GLY A 132 10.52 20.43 -12.39
C GLY A 132 9.79 20.78 -11.08
N THR A 133 8.96 19.88 -10.53
CA THR A 133 8.39 20.10 -9.20
C THR A 133 9.50 20.14 -8.16
N VAL A 134 9.56 21.22 -7.37
CA VAL A 134 10.58 21.40 -6.34
C VAL A 134 10.40 20.39 -5.22
N ILE A 135 11.48 19.69 -4.88
CA ILE A 135 11.58 18.80 -3.72
C ILE A 135 11.61 19.63 -2.44
N ARG A 136 10.86 19.16 -1.43
CA ARG A 136 10.85 19.69 -0.07
C ARG A 136 11.17 18.59 0.91
N SER A 137 12.33 18.63 1.56
CA SER A 137 12.75 17.53 2.41
C SER A 137 13.65 17.97 3.56
N ASP A 138 13.17 17.81 4.79
CA ASP A 138 14.02 17.90 5.98
C ASP A 138 14.84 16.62 6.18
N LYS A 139 14.35 15.48 5.67
CA LYS A 139 14.98 14.16 5.78
C LYS A 139 16.21 14.02 4.87
N TYR A 140 16.19 14.71 3.73
CA TYR A 140 17.23 14.66 2.69
C TYR A 140 17.56 16.09 2.26
N SER A 141 18.29 16.79 3.12
CA SER A 141 18.64 18.21 2.96
C SER A 141 19.36 18.52 1.65
N GLU A 142 20.12 17.57 1.13
CA GLU A 142 20.86 17.62 -0.13
C GLU A 142 19.95 17.68 -1.36
N LEU A 143 18.69 17.25 -1.23
CA LEU A 143 17.68 17.36 -2.29
C LEU A 143 16.79 18.58 -2.13
N ASP A 144 16.76 19.23 -0.96
CA ASP A 144 15.81 20.32 -0.71
C ASP A 144 16.02 21.48 -1.69
N GLY A 145 14.93 21.98 -2.27
CA GLY A 145 14.98 23.07 -3.23
C GLY A 145 15.36 22.66 -4.66
N THR A 146 15.79 21.41 -4.89
CA THR A 146 16.10 20.91 -6.24
C THR A 146 14.83 20.52 -7.01
N PRO A 147 14.81 20.61 -8.35
CA PRO A 147 13.71 20.13 -9.17
C PRO A 147 13.71 18.61 -9.27
N LEU A 148 12.53 18.02 -9.32
CA LEU A 148 12.36 16.61 -9.65
C LEU A 148 12.64 16.40 -11.14
N GLU A 149 13.67 15.63 -11.47
CA GLU A 149 14.08 15.36 -12.85
C GLU A 149 14.32 13.87 -13.05
N GLY A 150 13.98 13.35 -14.22
CA GLY A 150 14.18 11.94 -14.53
C GLY A 150 13.07 11.34 -15.37
N LYS A 151 13.18 10.04 -15.61
CA LYS A 151 12.14 9.21 -16.22
C LYS A 151 11.13 8.76 -15.17
N TYR A 152 9.88 8.65 -15.59
CA TYR A 152 8.82 8.14 -14.73
C TYR A 152 8.80 6.62 -14.74
N ILE A 153 8.79 6.04 -13.55
CA ILE A 153 8.73 4.59 -13.35
C ILE A 153 7.49 4.25 -12.54
N LEU A 154 6.56 3.52 -13.16
CA LEU A 154 5.48 2.86 -12.43
C LEU A 154 5.96 1.48 -12.01
N GLU A 155 6.16 1.28 -10.71
CA GLU A 155 6.59 0.00 -10.16
C GLU A 155 5.39 -0.78 -9.59
N ILE A 156 5.23 -2.03 -10.02
CA ILE A 156 4.12 -2.92 -9.65
C ILE A 156 4.65 -4.31 -9.25
N PRO A 157 3.83 -5.12 -8.55
CA PRO A 157 4.17 -6.49 -8.21
C PRO A 157 4.69 -7.34 -9.38
N ALA A 158 5.76 -8.09 -9.15
CA ALA A 158 6.34 -9.02 -10.12
C ALA A 158 5.41 -10.17 -10.49
N SER A 159 4.40 -10.45 -9.66
CA SER A 159 3.30 -11.37 -9.98
C SER A 159 2.58 -11.00 -11.29
N ASN A 160 2.64 -9.74 -11.75
CA ASN A 160 2.14 -9.31 -13.05
C ASN A 160 2.93 -9.87 -14.26
N GLN A 161 4.12 -10.44 -14.07
CA GLN A 161 4.93 -11.01 -15.16
C GLN A 161 4.23 -12.17 -15.87
N ILE A 162 3.36 -12.90 -15.17
CA ILE A 162 2.64 -14.06 -15.71
C ILE A 162 1.52 -13.66 -16.67
N LEU A 163 1.18 -12.36 -16.74
CA LEU A 163 0.12 -11.86 -17.60
C LEU A 163 0.53 -11.95 -19.07
N LYS A 164 -0.25 -12.71 -19.85
CA LYS A 164 -0.03 -12.88 -21.29
C LYS A 164 -0.08 -11.55 -22.07
N ASN A 165 -0.75 -10.53 -21.52
CA ASN A 165 -0.92 -9.21 -22.12
C ASN A 165 -0.08 -8.13 -21.43
N ILE A 166 1.02 -8.45 -20.74
CA ILE A 166 1.87 -7.43 -20.09
C ILE A 166 2.39 -6.36 -21.07
N ASP A 167 2.65 -6.73 -22.34
CA ASP A 167 3.11 -5.80 -23.37
C ASP A 167 2.06 -4.77 -23.78
N TYR A 168 0.78 -5.10 -23.64
CA TYR A 168 -0.31 -4.15 -23.82
C TYR A 168 -0.23 -3.02 -22.78
N PHE A 169 -0.04 -3.37 -21.51
CA PHE A 169 0.11 -2.38 -20.44
C PHE A 169 1.40 -1.56 -20.56
N ARG A 170 2.50 -2.17 -21.03
CA ARG A 170 3.73 -1.44 -21.35
C ARG A 170 3.52 -0.43 -22.47
N LYS A 171 2.77 -0.80 -23.52
CA LYS A 171 2.44 0.12 -24.61
C LYS A 171 1.65 1.32 -24.12
N ILE A 172 0.62 1.09 -23.28
CA ILE A 172 -0.15 2.18 -22.68
C ILE A 172 0.74 3.06 -21.80
N ALA A 173 1.61 2.49 -20.96
CA ALA A 173 2.50 3.27 -20.09
C ALA A 173 3.39 4.23 -20.91
N LYS A 174 3.91 3.77 -22.05
CA LYS A 174 4.71 4.60 -22.96
C LYS A 174 3.94 5.78 -23.55
N GLU A 175 2.61 5.70 -23.70
CA GLU A 175 1.77 6.84 -24.12
C GLU A 175 1.84 8.01 -23.12
N TYR A 176 2.23 7.75 -21.87
CA TYR A 176 2.35 8.73 -20.78
C TYR A 176 3.81 9.03 -20.41
N ASP A 177 4.80 8.61 -21.22
CA ASP A 177 6.23 8.70 -20.88
C ASP A 177 6.60 7.97 -19.56
N VAL A 178 5.90 6.86 -19.28
CA VAL A 178 6.12 6.04 -18.08
C VAL A 178 6.68 4.67 -18.47
N GLU A 179 7.75 4.25 -17.80
CA GLU A 179 8.24 2.87 -17.87
C GLU A 179 7.56 2.01 -16.80
N LEU A 180 7.07 0.83 -17.20
CA LEU A 180 6.53 -0.15 -16.27
C LEU A 180 7.65 -1.06 -15.75
N ARG A 181 7.84 -1.09 -14.43
CA ARG A 181 8.83 -1.92 -13.74
C ARG A 181 8.16 -2.94 -12.82
N LEU A 182 8.68 -4.15 -12.83
CA LEU A 182 8.25 -5.22 -11.93
C LEU A 182 9.16 -5.28 -10.70
N PHE A 183 8.57 -5.45 -9.53
CA PHE A 183 9.27 -5.60 -8.25
C PHE A 183 8.61 -6.68 -7.39
N GLU A 184 9.41 -7.54 -6.77
CA GLU A 184 8.90 -8.66 -5.98
C GLU A 184 8.14 -8.19 -4.73
N GLU A 185 7.04 -8.86 -4.39
CA GLU A 185 6.19 -8.57 -3.22
C GLU A 185 6.77 -9.07 -1.90
#